data_AF-A0A1M5WLZ2-F1
#
_entry.id   AF-A0A1M5WLZ2-F1
#
_cell.length_a   1.000
_cell.length_b   1.000
_cell.length_c   1.000
_cell.angle_alpha   90.00
_cell.angle_beta   90.00
_cell.angle_gamma   90.00
#
_symmetry.space_group_name_H-M   'P 1'
#
loop_
_entity.id
_entity.type
_entity.pdbx_description
1 polymer ?
#
loop_
_entity_poly.entity_id
_entity_poly.type
_entity_poly.pdbx_seq_one_letter_code
_entity_poly.pdbx_strand_id
1 'polypeptide(L)'
;MEKKEKFAIVLIIILLISNMLMFKILNQVDNKMMTVQEQSGQLRQDIDSISKSVNDSVKELSDEQKWLKIESQNIMSISDDLKQATIQLKWGLRELNSGDKVYLIYGSYKENIDEINKWELVEVEQKDVLSYEETLTLETDKNYYFKVEVINKSKTIIENLTSIELTSMFKERIETQTYFKSRTDKSIEVYLNVVNDSNLRTITSKDLLINEQTKELFKIKNIKYRVYINNEIVLEKILLKEGIEEIEGVKIENNHGLEIIDYSENIELENDVNVAGTIEVIVEDYFGNIYKESFTDR
;
A
#
# COMPACT_ATOMS: atom_id res chain seq x y z
N MET A 1 21.74 23.26 -79.98
CA MET A 1 21.91 22.50 -78.73
C MET A 1 23.25 21.80 -78.77
N GLU A 2 24.20 22.27 -77.97
CA GLU A 2 25.58 21.75 -77.94
C GLU A 2 25.65 20.36 -77.29
N LYS A 3 26.68 19.56 -77.63
CA LYS A 3 26.86 18.21 -77.06
C LYS A 3 26.86 18.21 -75.53
N LYS A 4 27.37 19.28 -74.91
CA LYS A 4 27.40 19.46 -73.45
C LYS A 4 26.01 19.61 -72.85
N GLU A 5 25.12 20.35 -73.51
CA GLU A 5 23.73 20.53 -73.06
C GLU A 5 22.96 19.22 -73.14
N LYS A 6 23.13 18.45 -74.22
CA LYS A 6 22.49 17.12 -74.36
C LYS A 6 22.97 16.16 -73.28
N PHE A 7 24.27 16.17 -72.96
CA PHE A 7 24.84 15.36 -71.91
C PHE A 7 24.31 15.75 -70.52
N ALA A 8 24.20 17.05 -70.22
CA ALA A 8 23.62 17.55 -68.98
C ALA A 8 22.15 17.13 -68.82
N ILE A 9 21.34 17.22 -69.88
CA ILE A 9 19.94 16.76 -69.83
C ILE A 9 19.84 15.25 -69.54
N VAL A 10 20.68 14.43 -70.18
CA VAL A 10 20.69 12.98 -69.91
C VAL A 10 21.08 12.67 -68.46
N LEU A 11 22.08 13.38 -67.91
CA LEU A 11 22.45 13.25 -66.50
C LEU A 11 21.33 13.65 -65.54
N ILE A 12 20.62 14.74 -65.83
CA ILE A 12 19.47 15.18 -65.03
C ILE A 12 18.36 14.12 -65.06
N ILE A 13 18.08 13.53 -66.21
CA ILE A 13 17.08 12.45 -66.34
C ILE A 13 17.49 11.23 -65.52
N ILE A 14 18.77 10.82 -65.58
CA ILE A 14 19.29 9.69 -64.79
C ILE A 14 19.19 9.98 -63.29
N LEU A 15 19.53 11.20 -62.84
CA LEU A 15 19.40 11.61 -61.45
C LEU A 15 17.95 11.61 -60.97
N LEU A 16 17.01 12.06 -61.80
CA LEU A 16 15.57 12.03 -61.49
C LEU A 16 15.06 10.59 -61.36
N ILE A 17 15.44 9.69 -62.27
CA ILE A 17 15.07 8.27 -62.20
C ILE A 17 15.67 7.64 -60.93
N SER A 18 16.94 7.91 -60.63
CA SER A 18 17.62 7.41 -59.44
C SER A 18 16.93 7.87 -58.14
N ASN A 19 16.57 9.16 -58.05
CA ASN A 19 15.81 9.68 -56.91
C ASN A 19 14.44 9.01 -56.77
N MET A 20 13.73 8.79 -57.88
CA MET A 20 12.43 8.11 -57.86
C MET A 20 12.55 6.65 -57.40
N LEU A 21 13.63 5.96 -57.78
CA LEU A 21 13.93 4.60 -57.31
C LEU A 21 14.31 4.57 -55.83
N MET A 22 15.16 5.50 -55.36
CA MET A 22 15.48 5.64 -53.94
C MET A 22 14.23 5.88 -53.10
N PHE A 23 13.34 6.77 -53.54
CA PHE A 23 12.10 7.07 -52.84
C PHE A 23 11.21 5.83 -52.71
N LYS A 24 11.09 5.02 -53.78
CA LYS A 24 10.35 3.75 -53.72
C LYS A 24 10.97 2.76 -52.74
N ILE A 25 12.29 2.64 -52.72
CA ILE A 25 13.00 1.74 -51.80
C ILE A 25 12.80 2.20 -50.35
N LEU A 26 12.92 3.51 -50.07
CA LEU A 26 12.69 4.06 -48.74
C LEU A 26 11.28 3.78 -48.25
N ASN A 27 10.25 3.99 -49.07
CA ASN A 27 8.87 3.67 -48.69
C ASN A 27 8.66 2.18 -48.44
N GLN A 28 9.33 1.29 -49.19
CA GLN A 28 9.25 -0.15 -48.95
C GLN A 28 9.95 -0.55 -47.64
N VAL A 29 11.08 0.08 -47.32
CA VAL A 29 11.78 -0.15 -46.05
C VAL A 29 10.92 0.34 -44.89
N ASP A 30 10.34 1.52 -44.99
CA ASP A 30 9.47 2.11 -43.96
C ASP A 30 8.24 1.24 -43.70
N ASN A 31 7.53 0.82 -44.76
CA ASN A 31 6.40 -0.09 -44.63
C ASN A 31 6.79 -1.42 -43.98
N LYS A 32 7.94 -2.00 -44.34
CA LYS A 32 8.44 -3.23 -43.71
C LYS A 32 8.77 -3.01 -42.24
N MET A 33 9.34 -1.85 -41.90
CA MET A 33 9.68 -1.49 -40.53
C MET A 33 8.42 -1.32 -39.67
N MET A 34 7.37 -0.69 -40.21
CA MET A 34 6.07 -0.60 -39.55
C MET A 34 5.46 -1.99 -39.32
N THR A 35 5.44 -2.87 -40.33
CA THR A 35 4.94 -4.25 -40.16
C THR A 35 5.72 -5.04 -39.11
N VAL A 36 7.05 -4.90 -39.07
CA VAL A 36 7.87 -5.57 -38.05
C VAL A 36 7.60 -5.01 -36.65
N GLN A 37 7.36 -3.70 -36.52
CA GLN A 37 6.98 -3.08 -35.25
C GLN A 37 5.61 -3.58 -34.77
N GLU A 38 4.62 -3.66 -35.65
CA GLU A 38 3.29 -4.19 -35.35
C GLU A 38 3.36 -5.67 -34.93
N GLN A 39 4.10 -6.49 -35.67
CA GLN A 39 4.33 -7.90 -35.33
C GLN A 39 5.05 -8.05 -34.00
N SER A 40 6.06 -7.22 -33.71
CA SER A 40 6.74 -7.23 -32.42
C SER A 40 5.83 -6.80 -31.27
N GLY A 41 4.92 -5.84 -31.50
CA GLY A 41 3.90 -5.44 -30.55
C GLY A 41 2.90 -6.57 -30.24
N GLN A 42 2.41 -7.25 -31.27
CA GLN A 42 1.55 -8.43 -31.11
C GLN A 42 2.26 -9.56 -30.36
N LEU A 43 3.51 -9.85 -30.71
CA LEU A 43 4.29 -10.89 -30.03
C LEU A 43 4.45 -10.60 -28.53
N ARG A 44 4.64 -9.32 -28.15
CA ARG A 44 4.70 -8.91 -26.73
C ARG A 44 3.36 -9.16 -26.04
N GLN A 45 2.25 -8.80 -26.67
CA GLN A 45 0.90 -9.04 -26.12
C GLN A 45 0.62 -10.53 -25.96
N ASP A 46 1.03 -11.37 -26.92
CA ASP A 46 0.87 -12.81 -26.85
C ASP A 46 1.73 -13.42 -25.73
N ILE A 47 2.98 -12.96 -25.55
CA ILE A 47 3.84 -13.38 -24.45
C ILE A 47 3.22 -13.00 -23.10
N ASP A 48 2.72 -11.77 -22.97
CA ASP A 48 2.07 -11.31 -21.73
C ASP A 48 0.80 -12.12 -21.44
N SER A 49 0.03 -12.48 -22.47
CA SER A 49 -1.17 -13.32 -22.35
C SER A 49 -0.83 -14.75 -21.93
N ILE A 50 0.19 -15.36 -22.54
CA ILE A 50 0.69 -16.69 -22.17
C ILE A 50 1.22 -16.67 -20.73
N SER A 51 1.99 -15.66 -20.36
CA SER A 51 2.53 -15.51 -19.01
C SER A 51 1.41 -15.47 -17.97
N LYS A 52 0.34 -14.70 -18.22
CA LYS A 52 -0.85 -14.67 -17.37
C LYS A 52 -1.53 -16.03 -17.29
N SER A 53 -1.78 -16.68 -18.43
CA SER A 53 -2.45 -17.98 -18.48
C SER A 53 -1.67 -19.08 -17.75
N VAL A 54 -0.34 -19.12 -17.89
CA VAL A 54 0.52 -20.04 -17.15
C VAL A 54 0.45 -19.75 -15.65
N ASN A 55 0.55 -18.48 -15.25
CA ASN A 55 0.49 -18.09 -13.85
C ASN A 55 -0.87 -18.44 -13.23
N ASP A 56 -1.97 -18.22 -13.95
CA ASP A 56 -3.32 -18.56 -13.52
C ASP A 56 -3.50 -20.08 -13.39
N SER A 57 -2.99 -20.88 -14.35
CA SER A 57 -3.04 -22.34 -14.30
C SER A 57 -2.21 -22.92 -13.15
N VAL A 58 -1.02 -22.36 -12.90
CA VAL A 58 -0.17 -22.76 -11.77
C VAL A 58 -0.86 -22.41 -10.43
N LYS A 59 -1.52 -21.26 -10.36
CA LYS A 59 -2.29 -20.86 -9.20
C LYS A 59 -3.50 -21.78 -8.97
N GLU A 60 -4.23 -22.12 -10.02
CA GLU A 60 -5.37 -23.04 -9.95
C GLU A 60 -4.94 -24.43 -9.46
N LEU A 61 -3.86 -24.99 -10.00
CA LEU A 61 -3.28 -26.25 -9.52
C LEU A 61 -2.83 -26.18 -8.05
N SER A 62 -2.24 -25.06 -7.64
CA SER A 62 -1.85 -24.83 -6.25
C SER A 62 -3.08 -24.77 -5.33
N ASP A 63 -4.13 -24.07 -5.74
CA ASP A 63 -5.36 -23.93 -4.97
C ASP A 63 -6.18 -25.24 -4.91
N GLU A 64 -6.12 -26.08 -5.94
CA GLU A 64 -6.69 -27.44 -5.94
C GLU A 64 -6.00 -28.38 -4.93
N GLN A 65 -4.70 -28.19 -4.71
CA GLN A 65 -3.92 -29.00 -3.76
C GLN A 65 -4.05 -28.54 -2.31
N LYS A 66 -4.56 -27.32 -2.05
CA LYS A 66 -4.78 -26.82 -0.68
C LYS A 66 -5.92 -27.56 -0.01
N TRP A 67 -5.66 -28.03 1.20
CA TRP A 67 -6.64 -28.75 2.00
C TRP A 67 -7.55 -27.77 2.78
N LEU A 68 -7.04 -26.57 3.05
CA LEU A 68 -7.77 -25.42 3.56
C LEU A 68 -8.40 -24.55 2.47
N LYS A 69 -9.61 -24.07 2.75
CA LYS A 69 -10.26 -22.97 2.03
C LYS A 69 -10.51 -21.84 3.03
N ILE A 70 -9.77 -20.75 2.94
CA ILE A 70 -10.06 -19.56 3.74
C ILE A 70 -11.39 -18.98 3.24
N GLU A 71 -12.32 -18.72 4.16
CA GLU A 71 -13.61 -18.12 3.81
C GLU A 71 -13.62 -16.63 4.08
N SER A 72 -13.18 -16.20 5.27
CA SER A 72 -13.09 -14.77 5.60
C SER A 72 -12.29 -14.52 6.88
N GLN A 73 -11.79 -13.30 7.04
CA GLN A 73 -11.18 -12.80 8.25
C GLN A 73 -11.75 -11.42 8.56
N ASN A 74 -12.35 -11.23 9.74
CA ASN A 74 -13.03 -9.98 10.07
C ASN A 74 -12.53 -9.41 11.39
N ILE A 75 -12.27 -8.10 11.44
CA ILE A 75 -12.11 -7.39 12.71
C ILE A 75 -13.51 -7.04 13.21
N MET A 76 -13.94 -7.72 14.26
CA MET A 76 -15.29 -7.59 14.81
C MET A 76 -15.42 -6.33 15.67
N SER A 77 -14.45 -6.11 16.54
CA SER A 77 -14.40 -4.99 17.47
C SER A 77 -12.96 -4.70 17.88
N ILE A 78 -12.72 -3.49 18.38
CA ILE A 78 -11.45 -3.09 18.99
C ILE A 78 -11.78 -2.48 20.35
N SER A 79 -10.93 -2.71 21.35
CA SER A 79 -11.09 -2.13 22.68
C SER A 79 -10.96 -0.61 22.64
N ASP A 80 -11.64 0.09 23.56
CA ASP A 80 -11.58 1.55 23.67
C ASP A 80 -10.15 2.08 23.91
N ASP A 81 -9.31 1.27 24.57
CA ASP A 81 -7.89 1.58 24.82
C ASP A 81 -6.96 1.12 23.70
N LEU A 82 -7.53 0.59 22.62
CA LEU A 82 -6.87 0.05 21.45
C LEU A 82 -5.88 -1.08 21.66
N LYS A 83 -5.69 -1.58 22.89
CA LYS A 83 -4.69 -2.63 23.12
C LYS A 83 -5.11 -3.96 22.54
N GLN A 84 -6.40 -4.16 22.27
CA GLN A 84 -6.93 -5.43 21.85
C GLN A 84 -7.90 -5.30 20.67
N ALA A 85 -7.77 -6.20 19.70
CA ALA A 85 -8.72 -6.38 18.61
C ALA A 85 -9.33 -7.77 18.68
N THR A 86 -10.64 -7.86 18.48
CA THR A 86 -11.38 -9.12 18.37
C THR A 86 -11.48 -9.49 16.90
N ILE A 87 -10.89 -10.62 16.53
CA ILE A 87 -10.80 -11.11 15.16
C ILE A 87 -11.59 -12.41 15.03
N GLN A 88 -12.45 -12.47 14.03
CA GLN A 88 -13.16 -13.66 13.63
C GLN A 88 -12.49 -14.27 12.41
N LEU A 89 -12.11 -15.54 12.52
CA LEU A 89 -11.53 -16.33 11.43
C LEU A 89 -12.57 -17.36 10.99
N LYS A 90 -12.86 -17.42 9.68
CA LYS A 90 -13.71 -18.45 9.09
C LYS A 90 -12.95 -19.21 8.01
N TRP A 91 -13.02 -20.52 8.07
CA TRP A 91 -12.39 -21.39 7.09
C TRP A 91 -13.18 -22.67 6.88
N GLY A 92 -13.00 -23.23 5.70
CA GLY A 92 -13.48 -24.54 5.32
C GLY A 92 -12.33 -25.53 5.17
N LEU A 93 -12.61 -26.80 5.42
CA LEU A 93 -11.78 -27.93 5.02
C LEU A 93 -12.36 -28.57 3.76
N ARG A 94 -11.55 -29.19 2.91
CA ARG A 94 -12.08 -29.92 1.74
C ARG A 94 -12.59 -31.31 2.10
N GLU A 95 -11.96 -31.93 3.09
CA GLU A 95 -12.29 -33.27 3.56
C GLU A 95 -11.91 -33.40 5.04
N LEU A 96 -12.64 -34.23 5.78
CA LEU A 96 -12.36 -34.55 7.17
C LEU A 96 -12.75 -36.01 7.43
N ASN A 97 -11.89 -36.77 8.11
CA ASN A 97 -12.20 -38.14 8.49
C ASN A 97 -12.99 -38.17 9.80
N SER A 98 -13.73 -39.25 10.02
CA SER A 98 -14.46 -39.47 11.27
C SER A 98 -13.49 -39.57 12.46
N GLY A 99 -13.71 -38.72 13.47
CA GLY A 99 -12.89 -38.67 14.69
C GLY A 99 -11.68 -37.73 14.62
N ASP A 100 -11.51 -36.99 13.53
CA ASP A 100 -10.54 -35.90 13.45
C ASP A 100 -10.90 -34.78 14.43
N LYS A 101 -9.88 -34.22 15.07
CA LYS A 101 -10.01 -33.01 15.90
C LYS A 101 -9.33 -31.84 15.20
N VAL A 102 -10.00 -30.70 15.16
CA VAL A 102 -9.51 -29.49 14.50
C VAL A 102 -9.04 -28.47 15.53
N TYR A 103 -7.87 -27.93 15.29
CA TYR A 103 -7.22 -26.95 16.13
C TYR A 103 -6.85 -25.72 15.29
N LEU A 104 -7.06 -24.54 15.85
CA LEU A 104 -6.45 -23.31 15.39
C LEU A 104 -5.17 -23.10 16.19
N ILE A 105 -4.06 -22.95 15.48
CA ILE A 105 -2.79 -22.56 16.05
C ILE A 105 -2.52 -21.11 15.68
N TYR A 106 -2.16 -20.28 16.64
CA TYR A 106 -1.72 -18.92 16.36
C TYR A 106 -0.51 -18.51 17.18
N GLY A 107 0.25 -17.55 16.67
CA GLY A 107 1.43 -17.04 17.37
C GLY A 107 1.82 -15.65 16.89
N SER A 108 2.39 -14.87 17.81
CA SER A 108 2.79 -13.49 17.52
C SER A 108 4.19 -13.41 16.91
N TYR A 109 4.39 -12.54 15.92
CA TYR A 109 5.69 -12.15 15.35
C TYR A 109 5.86 -10.62 15.34
N LYS A 110 7.11 -10.16 15.17
CA LYS A 110 7.46 -8.73 15.09
C LYS A 110 7.95 -8.31 13.71
N GLU A 111 8.97 -8.97 13.17
CA GLU A 111 9.60 -8.57 11.91
C GLU A 111 9.48 -9.65 10.82
N ASN A 112 9.62 -10.92 11.18
CA ASN A 112 9.46 -12.04 10.25
C ASN A 112 8.54 -13.12 10.83
N ILE A 113 7.66 -13.66 9.98
CA ILE A 113 6.74 -14.77 10.27
C ILE A 113 7.48 -16.03 10.74
N ASP A 114 8.75 -16.20 10.38
CA ASP A 114 9.55 -17.35 10.79
C ASP A 114 9.98 -17.31 12.27
N GLU A 115 9.91 -16.15 12.93
CA GLU A 115 10.28 -15.95 14.33
C GLU A 115 9.05 -15.79 15.22
N ILE A 116 8.32 -16.88 15.40
CA ILE A 116 7.12 -16.91 16.25
C ILE A 116 7.54 -17.14 17.69
N ASN A 117 7.24 -16.16 18.56
CA ASN A 117 7.64 -16.19 19.97
C ASN A 117 7.06 -17.40 20.72
N LYS A 118 5.78 -17.69 20.48
CA LYS A 118 5.03 -18.78 21.11
C LYS A 118 3.80 -19.10 20.29
N TRP A 119 3.58 -20.38 20.05
CA TRP A 119 2.34 -20.91 19.48
C TRP A 119 1.34 -21.21 20.58
N GLU A 120 0.11 -20.78 20.37
CA GLU A 120 -1.06 -21.08 21.18
C GLU A 120 -2.00 -21.97 20.38
N LEU A 121 -2.61 -22.93 21.06
CA LEU A 121 -3.45 -23.98 20.45
C LEU A 121 -4.87 -23.86 21.01
N VAL A 122 -5.85 -23.80 20.13
CA VAL A 122 -7.28 -23.74 20.47
C VAL A 122 -8.00 -24.87 19.76
N GLU A 123 -8.70 -25.72 20.49
CA GLU A 123 -9.60 -26.74 19.88
C GLU A 123 -10.83 -26.01 19.35
N VAL A 124 -11.13 -26.19 18.06
CA VAL A 124 -12.20 -25.46 17.38
C VAL A 124 -13.39 -26.38 17.17
N GLU A 125 -14.56 -25.92 17.60
CA GLU A 125 -15.80 -26.64 17.35
C GLU A 125 -16.26 -26.46 15.91
N GLN A 126 -16.67 -27.57 15.31
CA GLN A 126 -17.24 -27.60 13.97
C GLN A 126 -18.58 -26.84 13.93
N LYS A 127 -18.73 -25.88 13.01
CA LYS A 127 -19.99 -25.11 12.84
C LYS A 127 -20.93 -25.77 11.84
N ASP A 128 -20.39 -26.26 10.72
CA ASP A 128 -21.11 -26.98 9.66
C ASP A 128 -20.21 -28.11 9.10
N VAL A 129 -20.67 -28.90 8.12
CA VAL A 129 -20.03 -30.15 7.65
C VAL A 129 -18.51 -30.04 7.46
N LEU A 130 -18.01 -28.93 6.92
CA LEU A 130 -16.58 -28.69 6.78
C LEU A 130 -16.17 -27.25 7.13
N SER A 131 -17.06 -26.48 7.76
CA SER A 131 -16.82 -25.06 8.06
C SER A 131 -16.59 -24.84 9.54
N TYR A 132 -15.62 -23.98 9.82
CA TYR A 132 -15.10 -23.68 11.15
C TYR A 132 -15.03 -22.17 11.32
N GLU A 133 -15.25 -21.75 12.56
CA GLU A 133 -15.17 -20.35 12.94
C GLU A 133 -14.62 -20.25 14.35
N GLU A 134 -13.64 -19.38 14.54
CA GLU A 134 -13.08 -19.07 15.85
C GLU A 134 -12.94 -17.56 16.02
N THR A 135 -13.15 -17.08 17.24
CA THR A 135 -13.05 -15.66 17.58
C THR A 135 -11.99 -15.46 18.65
N LEU A 136 -10.97 -14.68 18.34
CA LEU A 136 -9.82 -14.44 19.21
C LEU A 136 -9.74 -12.97 19.57
N THR A 137 -9.29 -12.68 20.80
CA THR A 137 -8.94 -11.31 21.23
C THR A 137 -7.42 -11.22 21.30
N LEU A 138 -6.84 -10.36 20.47
CA LEU A 138 -5.40 -10.29 20.21
C LEU A 138 -4.87 -8.88 20.48
N GLU A 139 -3.64 -8.78 20.97
CA GLU A 139 -3.01 -7.49 21.21
C GLU A 139 -2.65 -6.79 19.90
N THR A 140 -3.01 -5.51 19.74
CA THR A 140 -2.83 -4.76 18.49
C THR A 140 -1.39 -4.32 18.22
N ASP A 141 -0.50 -4.44 19.22
CA ASP A 141 0.91 -4.09 19.10
C ASP A 141 1.79 -5.25 18.60
N LYS A 142 1.16 -6.31 18.12
CA LYS A 142 1.79 -7.53 17.61
C LYS A 142 1.14 -7.94 16.31
N ASN A 143 1.91 -8.59 15.46
CA ASN A 143 1.41 -9.27 14.27
C ASN A 143 1.20 -10.75 14.58
N TYR A 144 0.27 -11.41 13.89
CA TYR A 144 -0.11 -12.79 14.19
C TYR A 144 -0.12 -13.67 12.95
N TYR A 145 0.35 -14.89 13.12
CA TYR A 145 0.26 -15.94 12.12
C TYR A 145 -0.67 -17.03 12.59
N PHE A 146 -1.49 -17.57 11.68
CA PHE A 146 -2.51 -18.57 11.96
C PHE A 146 -2.30 -19.82 11.10
N LYS A 147 -2.43 -20.98 11.71
CA LYS A 147 -2.40 -22.30 11.07
C LYS A 147 -3.58 -23.12 11.54
N VAL A 148 -4.05 -24.02 10.70
CA VAL A 148 -5.01 -25.04 11.11
C VAL A 148 -4.26 -26.36 11.23
N GLU A 149 -4.44 -27.02 12.36
CA GLU A 149 -3.94 -28.36 12.61
C GLU A 149 -5.11 -29.31 12.80
N VAL A 150 -5.04 -30.46 12.15
CA VAL A 150 -6.02 -31.52 12.32
C VAL A 150 -5.33 -32.80 12.69
N ILE A 151 -5.80 -33.38 13.80
CA ILE A 151 -5.19 -34.53 14.45
C ILE A 151 -6.17 -35.70 14.41
N ASN A 152 -5.71 -36.80 13.85
CA ASN A 152 -6.29 -38.14 14.00
C ASN A 152 -5.26 -39.07 14.65
N LYS A 153 -5.70 -40.23 15.11
CA LYS A 153 -4.86 -41.33 15.64
C LYS A 153 -3.71 -41.75 14.71
N SER A 154 -3.81 -41.51 13.41
CA SER A 154 -2.83 -41.96 12.41
C SER A 154 -2.08 -40.84 11.69
N LYS A 155 -2.56 -39.59 11.77
CA LYS A 155 -2.03 -38.48 10.96
C LYS A 155 -2.28 -37.14 11.64
N THR A 156 -1.29 -36.27 11.54
CA THR A 156 -1.42 -34.84 11.81
C THR A 156 -1.23 -34.10 10.50
N ILE A 157 -2.17 -33.21 10.17
CA ILE A 157 -2.09 -32.30 9.03
C ILE A 157 -1.99 -30.89 9.59
N ILE A 158 -1.02 -30.11 9.12
CA ILE A 158 -0.87 -28.71 9.50
C ILE A 158 -0.74 -27.91 8.22
N GLU A 159 -1.57 -26.88 8.07
CA GLU A 159 -1.52 -25.98 6.92
C GLU A 159 -1.72 -24.53 7.36
N ASN A 160 -1.12 -23.61 6.59
CA ASN A 160 -1.19 -22.19 6.88
C ASN A 160 -2.59 -21.65 6.58
N LEU A 161 -3.16 -20.92 7.54
CA LEU A 161 -4.45 -20.27 7.36
C LEU A 161 -4.26 -18.86 6.84
N THR A 162 -3.68 -17.96 7.63
CA THR A 162 -3.53 -16.54 7.27
C THR A 162 -2.52 -15.86 8.20
N SER A 163 -2.22 -14.60 7.92
CA SER A 163 -1.46 -13.71 8.78
C SER A 163 -2.14 -12.34 8.88
N ILE A 164 -1.90 -11.63 9.99
CA ILE A 164 -2.53 -10.35 10.29
C ILE A 164 -1.48 -9.40 10.87
N GLU A 165 -1.31 -8.26 10.23
CA GLU A 165 -0.33 -7.24 10.60
C GLU A 165 -0.97 -6.12 11.41
N LEU A 166 -1.48 -6.43 12.61
CA LEU A 166 -2.17 -5.44 13.44
C LEU A 166 -1.27 -4.24 13.79
N THR A 167 0.03 -4.44 14.01
CA THR A 167 0.93 -3.34 14.35
C THR A 167 0.88 -2.26 13.28
N SER A 168 1.02 -2.63 12.00
CA SER A 168 1.02 -1.67 10.91
C SER A 168 -0.36 -1.05 10.72
N MET A 169 -1.44 -1.83 10.91
CA MET A 169 -2.82 -1.32 10.86
C MET A 169 -3.13 -0.27 11.92
N PHE A 170 -2.64 -0.44 13.14
CA PHE A 170 -3.04 0.40 14.28
C PHE A 170 -1.99 1.44 14.67
N LYS A 171 -0.70 1.14 14.54
CA LYS A 171 0.39 2.00 15.03
C LYS A 171 1.18 2.72 13.95
N GLU A 172 1.24 2.20 12.73
CA GLU A 172 2.12 2.75 11.68
C GLU A 172 1.34 3.37 10.52
N ARG A 173 0.01 3.44 10.61
CA ARG A 173 -0.86 3.90 9.53
C ARG A 173 -0.81 5.41 9.24
N ILE A 174 -0.30 6.21 10.19
CA ILE A 174 -0.19 7.67 10.03
C ILE A 174 1.27 8.01 9.78
N GLU A 175 1.54 8.51 8.58
CA GLU A 175 2.83 9.03 8.18
C GLU A 175 2.77 10.55 8.10
N THR A 176 3.82 11.22 8.57
CA THR A 176 3.93 12.67 8.47
C THR A 176 5.17 13.06 7.69
N GLN A 177 4.97 13.70 6.55
CA GLN A 177 6.03 14.35 5.81
C GLN A 177 5.99 15.84 6.13
N THR A 178 7.09 16.37 6.65
CA THR A 178 7.22 17.79 6.91
C THR A 178 8.58 18.29 6.46
N TYR A 179 8.61 19.54 6.01
CA TYR A 179 9.87 20.25 5.85
C TYR A 179 9.74 21.69 6.34
N PHE A 180 10.90 22.19 6.72
CA PHE A 180 11.15 23.55 7.14
C PHE A 180 12.18 24.14 6.18
N LYS A 181 11.91 25.32 5.63
CA LYS A 181 12.88 26.01 4.78
C LYS A 181 12.94 27.50 5.09
N SER A 182 14.14 28.01 5.38
CA SER A 182 14.36 29.46 5.43
C SER A 182 14.22 30.08 4.03
N ARG A 183 13.38 31.11 3.91
CA ARG A 183 13.23 31.91 2.69
C ARG A 183 14.01 33.22 2.76
N THR A 184 14.08 33.81 3.96
CA THR A 184 14.87 35.00 4.28
C THR A 184 15.34 34.89 5.72
N ASP A 185 16.19 35.82 6.16
CA ASP A 185 16.64 35.91 7.55
C ASP A 185 15.47 36.03 8.55
N LYS A 186 14.24 36.34 8.12
CA LYS A 186 13.06 36.49 9.01
C LYS A 186 11.82 35.76 8.53
N SER A 187 11.94 34.82 7.60
CA SER A 187 10.76 34.11 7.10
C SER A 187 11.05 32.65 6.82
N ILE A 188 10.14 31.79 7.25
CA ILE A 188 10.19 30.35 7.02
C ILE A 188 9.02 29.90 6.16
N GLU A 189 9.25 28.88 5.36
CA GLU A 189 8.22 28.10 4.71
C GLU A 189 8.06 26.79 5.47
N VAL A 190 6.84 26.53 5.92
CA VAL A 190 6.44 25.28 6.55
C VAL A 190 5.58 24.53 5.56
N TYR A 191 5.89 23.25 5.38
CA TYR A 191 5.04 22.31 4.67
C TYR A 191 4.78 21.10 5.56
N LEU A 192 3.53 20.66 5.53
CA LEU A 192 3.06 19.49 6.21
C LEU A 192 2.17 18.67 5.27
N ASN A 193 2.44 17.37 5.20
CA ASN A 193 1.60 16.38 4.57
C ASN A 193 1.43 15.23 5.56
N VAL A 194 0.20 15.04 6.05
CA VAL A 194 -0.15 13.92 6.90
C VAL A 194 -0.97 12.94 6.08
N VAL A 195 -0.50 11.70 6.00
CA VAL A 195 -1.18 10.62 5.28
C VAL A 195 -1.63 9.61 6.31
N ASN A 196 -2.93 9.34 6.36
CA ASN A 196 -3.51 8.26 7.15
C ASN A 196 -4.02 7.18 6.18
N ASP A 197 -3.28 6.07 6.11
CA ASP A 197 -3.74 4.88 5.40
C ASP A 197 -4.73 4.09 6.26
N SER A 198 -5.97 4.60 6.31
CA SER A 198 -7.07 3.89 6.96
C SER A 198 -7.60 2.72 6.12
N ASN A 199 -7.10 2.56 4.88
CA ASN A 199 -7.54 1.49 3.99
C ASN A 199 -6.67 0.24 4.20
N LEU A 200 -7.04 -0.59 5.17
CA LEU A 200 -6.35 -1.85 5.47
C LEU A 200 -6.33 -2.88 4.30
N ARG A 201 -6.83 -2.53 3.12
CA ARG A 201 -6.72 -3.30 1.87
C ARG A 201 -5.31 -3.33 1.28
N THR A 202 -4.48 -2.32 1.54
CA THR A 202 -3.06 -2.31 1.13
C THR A 202 -2.19 -3.16 2.05
N ILE A 203 -2.58 -3.26 3.33
CA ILE A 203 -1.79 -3.91 4.40
C ILE A 203 -2.20 -5.38 4.64
N THR A 204 -3.39 -5.82 4.20
CA THR A 204 -3.78 -7.24 4.33
C THR A 204 -4.33 -7.86 3.07
N SER A 205 -4.15 -9.19 2.99
CA SER A 205 -4.85 -10.09 2.07
C SER A 205 -6.30 -9.64 1.87
N LYS A 206 -6.78 -9.74 0.62
CA LYS A 206 -7.97 -9.11 0.02
C LYS A 206 -9.32 -9.22 0.77
N ASP A 207 -9.38 -9.83 1.94
CA ASP A 207 -10.59 -10.30 2.61
C ASP A 207 -10.79 -9.77 4.03
N LEU A 208 -9.98 -8.81 4.51
CA LEU A 208 -10.22 -8.17 5.81
C LEU A 208 -11.41 -7.19 5.75
N LEU A 209 -12.51 -7.54 6.39
CA LEU A 209 -13.64 -6.62 6.57
C LEU A 209 -13.56 -5.94 7.93
N ILE A 210 -13.63 -4.61 7.91
CA ILE A 210 -13.83 -3.76 9.08
C ILE A 210 -15.21 -3.12 8.95
N ASN A 211 -15.98 -3.09 10.04
CA ASN A 211 -17.26 -2.41 10.04
C ASN A 211 -17.09 -0.88 9.88
N GLU A 212 -18.11 -0.19 9.34
CA GLU A 212 -18.02 1.26 9.06
C GLU A 212 -17.85 2.12 10.33
N GLN A 213 -18.40 1.69 11.47
CA GLN A 213 -18.27 2.44 12.73
C GLN A 213 -16.83 2.49 13.21
N THR A 214 -16.11 1.37 13.09
CA THR A 214 -14.69 1.28 13.39
C THR A 214 -13.85 2.11 12.42
N LYS A 215 -14.23 2.22 11.15
CA LYS A 215 -13.51 3.05 10.17
C LYS A 215 -13.51 4.53 10.53
N GLU A 216 -14.63 5.04 11.03
CA GLU A 216 -14.73 6.44 11.47
C GLU A 216 -13.76 6.77 12.61
N LEU A 217 -13.47 5.79 13.48
CA LEU A 217 -12.55 5.97 14.60
C LEU A 217 -11.07 6.03 14.15
N PHE A 218 -10.73 5.54 12.96
CA PHE A 218 -9.37 5.62 12.40
C PHE A 218 -9.04 6.99 11.79
N LYS A 219 -10.04 7.86 11.58
CA LYS A 219 -9.84 9.19 11.02
C LYS A 219 -8.98 10.07 11.92
N ILE A 220 -8.33 11.04 11.31
CA ILE A 220 -7.59 12.06 12.05
C ILE A 220 -8.58 12.99 12.77
N LYS A 221 -8.35 13.19 14.06
CA LYS A 221 -9.15 14.04 14.94
C LYS A 221 -8.49 15.39 15.13
N ASN A 222 -7.22 15.44 15.53
CA ASN A 222 -6.50 16.69 15.79
C ASN A 222 -5.14 16.69 15.09
N ILE A 223 -4.75 17.84 14.55
CA ILE A 223 -3.38 18.08 14.09
C ILE A 223 -2.93 19.42 14.66
N LYS A 224 -1.75 19.42 15.28
CA LYS A 224 -1.04 20.65 15.62
C LYS A 224 0.43 20.52 15.27
N TYR A 225 1.07 21.64 14.98
CA TYR A 225 2.51 21.68 14.81
C TYR A 225 3.13 22.80 15.63
N ARG A 226 4.40 22.61 15.95
CA ARG A 226 5.23 23.54 16.72
C ARG A 226 6.53 23.77 15.99
N VAL A 227 6.95 25.02 15.94
CA VAL A 227 8.27 25.41 15.44
C VAL A 227 9.13 25.79 16.63
N TYR A 228 10.30 25.16 16.70
CA TYR A 228 11.33 25.41 17.69
C TYR A 228 12.53 26.08 17.02
N ILE A 229 13.01 27.16 17.61
CA ILE A 229 14.28 27.80 17.25
C ILE A 229 15.07 27.94 18.54
N ASN A 230 16.33 27.49 18.55
CA ASN A 230 17.16 27.45 19.77
C ASN A 230 16.49 26.72 20.96
N ASN A 231 15.75 25.64 20.66
CA ASN A 231 14.94 24.88 21.63
C ASN A 231 13.79 25.66 22.30
N GLU A 232 13.45 26.85 21.82
CA GLU A 232 12.28 27.61 22.28
C GLU A 232 11.16 27.54 21.24
N ILE A 233 9.92 27.37 21.70
CA ILE A 233 8.74 27.38 20.82
C ILE A 233 8.51 28.82 20.35
N VAL A 234 8.68 29.05 19.06
CA VAL A 234 8.41 30.36 18.43
C VAL A 234 7.03 30.40 17.78
N LEU A 235 6.45 29.24 17.48
CA LEU A 235 5.11 29.13 16.89
C LEU A 235 4.45 27.82 17.32
N GLU A 236 3.17 27.90 17.67
CA GLU A 236 2.28 26.75 17.80
C GLU A 236 1.00 27.06 17.00
N LYS A 237 0.59 26.13 16.13
CA LYS A 237 -0.68 26.24 15.40
C LYS A 237 -1.45 24.92 15.46
N ILE A 238 -2.75 25.05 15.52
CA ILE A 238 -3.70 23.94 15.42
C ILE A 238 -4.26 23.99 14.00
N LEU A 239 -4.04 22.93 13.22
CA LEU A 239 -4.53 22.82 11.84
C LEU A 239 -5.92 22.18 11.80
N LEU A 240 -6.12 21.17 12.63
CA LEU A 240 -7.34 20.39 12.70
C LEU A 240 -7.75 20.20 14.16
N LYS A 241 -9.04 20.33 14.44
CA LYS A 241 -9.63 20.04 15.74
C LYS A 241 -10.97 19.32 15.57
N GLU A 242 -11.12 18.17 16.22
CA GLU A 242 -12.31 17.30 16.07
C GLU A 242 -12.68 17.06 14.58
N GLY A 243 -11.67 16.81 13.74
CA GLY A 243 -11.84 16.57 12.31
C GLY A 243 -12.21 17.80 11.48
N ILE A 244 -12.21 19.00 12.07
CA ILE A 244 -12.59 20.26 11.42
C ILE A 244 -11.36 21.14 11.23
N GLU A 245 -11.22 21.72 10.03
CA GLU A 245 -10.16 22.69 9.71
C GLU A 245 -10.30 23.94 10.58
N GLU A 246 -9.22 24.31 11.27
CA GLU A 246 -9.19 25.50 12.14
C GLU A 246 -8.52 26.71 11.46
N ILE A 247 -7.81 26.49 10.35
CA ILE A 247 -7.04 27.53 9.64
C ILE A 247 -7.25 27.39 8.13
N GLU A 248 -7.35 28.54 7.44
CA GLU A 248 -7.39 28.58 5.98
C GLU A 248 -6.12 27.98 5.35
N GLY A 249 -6.29 27.24 4.25
CA GLY A 249 -5.18 26.65 3.49
C GLY A 249 -4.87 25.19 3.84
N VAL A 250 -5.55 24.62 4.84
CA VAL A 250 -5.60 23.17 5.02
C VAL A 250 -6.40 22.57 3.86
N LYS A 251 -5.92 21.44 3.32
CA LYS A 251 -6.64 20.67 2.30
C LYS A 251 -6.77 19.24 2.77
N ILE A 252 -8.01 18.76 2.87
CA ILE A 252 -8.32 17.38 3.22
C ILE A 252 -8.82 16.64 1.98
N GLU A 253 -8.07 15.64 1.53
CA GLU A 253 -8.46 14.75 0.44
C GLU A 253 -8.77 13.35 0.98
N ASN A 254 -9.94 12.83 0.62
CA ASN A 254 -10.35 11.47 0.97
C ASN A 254 -10.46 10.65 -0.31
N ASN A 255 -9.49 9.76 -0.55
CA ASN A 255 -9.45 8.95 -1.76
C ASN A 255 -9.29 7.47 -1.43
N HIS A 256 -10.31 6.67 -1.73
CA HIS A 256 -10.28 5.21 -1.54
C HIS A 256 -9.71 4.79 -0.16
N GLY A 257 -10.17 5.42 0.93
CA GLY A 257 -9.73 5.11 2.29
C GLY A 257 -8.35 5.64 2.70
N LEU A 258 -7.68 6.40 1.83
CA LEU A 258 -6.59 7.29 2.23
C LEU A 258 -7.16 8.65 2.62
N GLU A 259 -6.79 9.14 3.79
CA GLU A 259 -7.04 10.50 4.25
C GLU A 259 -5.72 11.26 4.19
N ILE A 260 -5.65 12.30 3.34
CA ILE A 260 -4.46 13.12 3.12
C ILE A 260 -4.75 14.53 3.56
N ILE A 261 -3.90 15.08 4.43
CA ILE A 261 -4.02 16.44 4.95
C ILE A 261 -2.77 17.23 4.58
N ASP A 262 -2.93 18.18 3.66
CA ASP A 262 -1.87 19.06 3.19
C ASP A 262 -2.01 20.46 3.79
N TYR A 263 -0.89 21.03 4.19
CA TYR A 263 -0.79 22.40 4.65
C TYR A 263 0.55 23.02 4.27
N SER A 264 0.51 24.29 3.84
CA SER A 264 1.72 25.06 3.57
C SER A 264 1.51 26.52 3.90
N GLU A 265 2.49 27.13 4.56
CA GLU A 265 2.44 28.53 4.93
C GLU A 265 3.84 29.16 4.91
N ASN A 266 3.88 30.45 4.60
CA ASN A 266 5.04 31.30 4.86
C ASN A 266 4.81 32.09 6.15
N ILE A 267 5.70 31.95 7.12
CA ILE A 267 5.60 32.60 8.44
C ILE A 267 6.73 33.61 8.56
N GLU A 268 6.40 34.84 8.93
CA GLU A 268 7.37 35.84 9.37
C GLU A 268 7.72 35.63 10.84
N LEU A 269 9.02 35.67 11.16
CA LEU A 269 9.55 35.48 12.50
C LEU A 269 10.10 36.79 13.04
N GLU A 270 9.89 37.03 14.33
CA GLU A 270 10.38 38.25 15.00
C GLU A 270 11.92 38.28 15.11
N ASN A 271 12.55 37.10 15.19
CA ASN A 271 13.98 36.90 15.34
C ASN A 271 14.62 36.31 14.07
N ASP A 272 15.91 36.58 13.86
CA ASP A 272 16.64 36.07 12.71
C ASP A 272 16.74 34.52 12.74
N VAL A 273 16.40 33.89 11.62
CA VAL A 273 16.35 32.42 11.41
C VAL A 273 17.69 31.86 10.94
N ASN A 274 18.80 32.57 11.14
CA ASN A 274 20.15 32.09 10.79
C ASN A 274 20.61 30.90 11.65
N VAL A 275 19.69 30.19 12.31
CA VAL A 275 19.94 29.08 13.23
C VAL A 275 19.04 27.90 12.88
N ALA A 276 19.56 26.69 13.09
CA ALA A 276 18.83 25.43 12.91
C ALA A 276 17.50 25.46 13.68
N GLY A 277 16.42 25.05 13.00
CA GLY A 277 15.08 24.95 13.55
C GLY A 277 14.55 23.52 13.53
N THR A 278 13.61 23.24 14.42
CA THR A 278 12.90 21.95 14.48
C THR A 278 11.40 22.19 14.33
N ILE A 279 10.73 21.40 13.48
CA ILE A 279 9.26 21.31 13.47
C ILE A 279 8.88 20.02 14.19
N GLU A 280 7.97 20.10 15.15
CA GLU A 280 7.27 18.95 15.74
C GLU A 280 5.83 18.95 15.24
N VAL A 281 5.38 17.83 14.70
CA VAL A 281 3.99 17.60 14.31
C VAL A 281 3.38 16.60 15.28
N ILE A 282 2.19 16.90 15.77
CA ILE A 282 1.44 16.07 16.69
C ILE A 282 0.07 15.80 16.06
N VAL A 283 -0.19 14.53 15.75
CA VAL A 283 -1.45 14.05 15.17
C VAL A 283 -2.17 13.18 16.20
N GLU A 284 -3.47 13.39 16.36
CA GLU A 284 -4.35 12.57 17.19
C GLU A 284 -5.47 11.97 16.33
N ASP A 285 -5.79 10.71 16.51
CA ASP A 285 -6.95 10.04 15.86
C ASP A 285 -8.19 10.05 16.77
N TYR A 286 -9.33 9.56 16.26
CA TYR A 286 -10.56 9.42 17.06
C TYR A 286 -10.50 8.30 18.12
N PHE A 287 -9.46 7.48 18.11
CA PHE A 287 -9.18 6.52 19.18
C PHE A 287 -8.28 7.10 20.30
N GLY A 288 -7.73 8.31 20.14
CA GLY A 288 -6.85 8.95 21.10
C GLY A 288 -5.36 8.55 21.01
N ASN A 289 -4.91 7.86 19.94
CA ASN A 289 -3.48 7.69 19.72
C ASN A 289 -2.83 9.01 19.34
N ILE A 290 -1.60 9.21 19.80
CA ILE A 290 -0.82 10.40 19.50
C ILE A 290 0.43 10.00 18.71
N TYR A 291 0.52 10.51 17.49
CA TYR A 291 1.67 10.35 16.59
C TYR A 291 2.49 11.63 16.66
N LYS A 292 3.80 11.49 16.90
CA LYS A 292 4.71 12.62 17.01
C LYS A 292 5.90 12.42 16.10
N GLU A 293 6.15 13.39 15.25
CA GLU A 293 7.30 13.40 14.36
C GLU A 293 8.00 14.75 14.42
N SER A 294 9.33 14.72 14.50
CA SER A 294 10.15 15.92 14.60
C SER A 294 11.17 15.96 13.47
N PHE A 295 11.15 17.04 12.70
CA PHE A 295 12.10 17.30 11.64
C PHE A 295 13.02 18.46 12.02
N THR A 296 14.33 18.28 11.90
CA THR A 296 15.32 19.33 12.20
C THR A 296 16.08 19.68 10.93
N ASP A 297 16.06 20.95 10.55
CA ASP A 297 16.88 21.46 9.45
C ASP A 297 18.34 21.50 9.90
N ARG A 298 19.26 20.95 9.09
CA ARG A 298 20.69 20.81 9.42
C ARG A 298 21.55 21.81 8.68
#